data_AF-A0A2A4MUG5-F1
#
_entry.id   AF-A0A2A4MUG5-F1
#
_cell.length_a   1.000
_cell.length_b   1.000
_cell.length_c   1.000
_cell.angle_alpha   90.00
_cell.angle_beta   90.00
_cell.angle_gamma   90.00
#
_symmetry.space_group_name_H-M   'P 1'
#
loop_
_entity.id
_entity.type
_entity.pdbx_description
1 polymer ?
#
loop_
_entity_poly.entity_id
_entity_poly.type
_entity_poly.pdbx_seq_one_letter_code
_entity_poly.pdbx_strand_id
1 'polypeptide(L)'
;MTAPEDRLVIKIPTAIPDMGTDPLPIEPYISAEFFEKEREKVFRKAWLNVGRVDEIPNPGDYLVKRLEILNTSIIVVRGKDSQIRAFHNVCQHRGMQVTEAGCEKGHAEGFICGYHAWIYDLEGQLTHVPGKEYFPATDFTGLQLPPVTLDTWNGFIFINDQENPKLGLEEYLGGLGKDLGAYPFENFNHIARYRAKVAVNWKTFIDAFHHKGKMSRLMPQFPVHIVSNEHCGLLGAAVAASRL
;
A
#
# COMPACT_ATOMS: atom_id res chain seq x y z
N MET A 1 -5.30 -28.04 -21.78
CA MET A 1 -5.99 -26.90 -22.41
C MET A 1 -4.98 -25.78 -22.51
N THR A 2 -4.31 -25.69 -23.65
CA THR A 2 -3.35 -24.62 -23.96
C THR A 2 -4.13 -23.34 -24.20
N ALA A 3 -3.72 -22.25 -23.54
CA ALA A 3 -4.30 -20.94 -23.78
C ALA A 3 -4.14 -20.55 -25.26
N PRO A 4 -5.11 -19.86 -25.87
CA PRO A 4 -5.00 -19.42 -27.26
C PRO A 4 -3.75 -18.56 -27.48
N GLU A 5 -3.08 -18.75 -28.62
CA GLU A 5 -1.81 -18.11 -29.03
C GLU A 5 -1.98 -16.63 -29.42
N ASP A 6 -3.00 -15.97 -28.88
CA ASP A 6 -3.27 -14.57 -29.15
C ASP A 6 -2.15 -13.76 -28.51
N ARG A 7 -1.20 -13.35 -29.35
CA ARG A 7 0.00 -12.59 -29.00
C ARG A 7 -0.40 -11.43 -28.08
N LEU A 8 -0.12 -11.59 -26.78
CA LEU A 8 -0.32 -10.55 -25.78
C LEU A 8 0.63 -9.40 -26.10
N VAL A 9 0.17 -8.47 -26.93
CA VAL A 9 0.85 -7.21 -27.17
C VAL A 9 0.66 -6.40 -25.90
N ILE A 10 1.64 -6.48 -25.00
CA ILE A 10 1.72 -5.58 -23.84
C ILE A 10 1.91 -4.18 -24.41
N LYS A 11 0.81 -3.46 -24.60
CA LYS A 11 0.83 -2.04 -24.89
C LYS A 11 1.31 -1.36 -23.62
N ILE A 12 2.62 -1.11 -23.52
CA ILE A 12 3.15 -0.21 -22.49
C ILE A 12 2.48 1.15 -22.78
N PRO A 13 1.55 1.61 -21.92
CA PRO A 13 0.68 2.73 -22.25
C PRO A 13 1.41 4.08 -22.21
N THR A 14 2.65 4.07 -21.71
CA THR A 14 3.52 5.24 -21.59
C THR A 14 4.65 5.14 -22.59
N ALA A 15 4.90 6.20 -23.35
CA ALA A 15 6.11 6.31 -24.17
C ALA A 15 7.32 6.10 -23.25
N ILE A 16 8.16 5.12 -23.59
CA ILE A 16 9.42 4.89 -22.87
C ILE A 16 10.27 6.13 -23.15
N PRO A 17 10.59 6.97 -22.15
CA PRO A 17 11.47 8.10 -22.37
C PRO A 17 12.84 7.59 -22.85
N ASP A 18 13.55 8.39 -23.63
CA ASP A 18 14.94 8.07 -23.95
C ASP A 18 15.76 8.05 -22.65
N MET A 19 16.14 6.85 -22.23
CA MET A 19 16.89 6.62 -20.99
C MET A 19 18.41 6.72 -21.20
N GLY A 20 18.85 6.97 -22.44
CA GLY A 20 20.27 6.92 -22.81
C GLY A 20 20.87 5.52 -22.70
N THR A 21 22.18 5.43 -22.96
CA THR A 21 22.96 4.18 -22.83
C THR A 21 24.04 4.24 -21.74
N ASP A 22 24.14 5.36 -21.06
CA ASP A 22 25.14 5.56 -20.01
C ASP A 22 24.80 4.72 -18.77
N PRO A 23 25.80 4.34 -17.96
CA PRO A 23 25.56 3.71 -16.68
C PRO A 23 24.65 4.58 -15.81
N LEU A 24 23.69 3.96 -15.12
CA LEU A 24 22.85 4.67 -14.18
C LEU A 24 23.70 5.26 -13.05
N PRO A 25 23.51 6.54 -12.68
CA PRO A 25 24.22 7.14 -11.56
C PRO A 25 23.83 6.43 -10.25
N ILE A 26 24.79 6.31 -9.34
CA ILE A 26 24.57 5.68 -8.03
C ILE A 26 23.85 6.61 -7.04
N GLU A 27 23.94 7.93 -7.24
CA GLU A 27 23.46 8.96 -6.33
C GLU A 27 21.98 8.78 -5.92
N PRO A 28 21.03 8.50 -6.84
CA PRO A 28 19.63 8.25 -6.48
C PRO A 28 19.42 7.10 -5.47
N TYR A 29 20.36 6.17 -5.38
CA TYR A 29 20.27 5.01 -4.48
C TYR A 29 20.82 5.28 -3.09
N ILE A 30 21.74 6.23 -2.93
CA ILE A 30 22.46 6.47 -1.66
C ILE A 30 22.15 7.83 -1.01
N SER A 31 21.63 8.78 -1.78
CA SER A 31 21.44 10.16 -1.35
C SER A 31 20.15 10.37 -0.56
N ALA A 32 20.29 10.87 0.67
CA ALA A 32 19.13 11.22 1.50
C ALA A 32 18.32 12.38 0.89
N GLU A 33 18.98 13.39 0.31
CA GLU A 33 18.32 14.52 -0.34
C GLU A 33 17.50 14.06 -1.56
N PHE A 34 18.05 13.10 -2.32
CA PHE A 34 17.32 12.52 -3.44
C PHE A 34 16.10 11.74 -2.96
N PHE A 35 16.22 10.98 -1.88
CA PHE A 35 15.08 10.26 -1.29
C PHE A 35 13.97 11.20 -0.80
N GLU A 36 14.30 12.37 -0.24
CA GLU A 36 13.29 13.38 0.10
C GLU A 36 12.56 13.91 -1.15
N LYS A 37 13.28 14.10 -2.27
CA LYS A 37 12.65 14.43 -3.56
C LYS A 37 11.73 13.31 -4.06
N GLU A 38 12.10 12.05 -3.84
CA GLU A 38 11.25 10.89 -4.18
C GLU A 38 10.02 10.83 -3.29
N ARG A 39 10.14 11.09 -1.98
CA ARG A 39 9.00 11.20 -1.08
C ARG A 39 7.97 12.17 -1.65
N GLU A 40 8.39 13.38 -1.96
CA GLU A 40 7.50 14.45 -2.42
C GLU A 40 6.96 14.27 -3.84
N LYS A 41 7.77 13.73 -4.75
CA LYS A 41 7.39 13.62 -6.17
C LYS A 41 6.74 12.30 -6.55
N VAL A 42 7.02 11.23 -5.81
CA VAL A 42 6.53 9.88 -6.07
C VAL A 42 5.56 9.48 -4.98
N PHE A 43 6.03 9.28 -3.75
CA PHE A 43 5.26 8.59 -2.71
C PHE A 43 4.07 9.39 -2.20
N ARG A 44 4.20 10.73 -2.08
CA ARG A 44 3.09 11.62 -1.74
C ARG A 44 1.95 11.56 -2.76
N LYS A 45 2.24 11.20 -4.02
CA LYS A 45 1.27 11.21 -5.13
C LYS A 45 0.79 9.81 -5.53
N ALA A 46 1.54 8.78 -5.13
CA ALA A 46 1.27 7.40 -5.48
C ALA A 46 0.11 6.83 -4.67
N TRP A 47 -0.68 5.96 -5.29
CA TRP A 47 -1.56 5.07 -4.55
C TRP A 47 -0.74 3.91 -3.97
N LEU A 48 -0.69 3.83 -2.64
CA LEU A 48 0.08 2.84 -1.90
C LEU A 48 -0.86 1.72 -1.43
N ASN A 49 -0.55 0.47 -1.79
CA ASN A 49 -1.28 -0.68 -1.23
C ASN A 49 -0.95 -0.83 0.26
N VAL A 50 -2.00 -0.88 1.09
CA VAL A 50 -1.87 -0.94 2.55
C VAL A 50 -2.54 -2.15 3.17
N GLY A 51 -2.99 -3.10 2.35
CA GLY A 51 -3.56 -4.36 2.82
C GLY A 51 -4.69 -4.83 1.93
N ARG A 52 -5.50 -5.71 2.49
CA ARG A 52 -6.68 -6.27 1.83
C ARG A 52 -7.93 -6.15 2.68
N VAL A 53 -9.08 -6.18 2.02
CA VAL A 53 -10.40 -6.05 2.65
C VAL A 53 -10.74 -7.24 3.55
N ASP A 54 -10.18 -8.41 3.26
CA ASP A 54 -10.34 -9.66 4.02
C ASP A 54 -9.55 -9.68 5.34
N GLU A 55 -8.59 -8.75 5.53
CA GLU A 55 -7.89 -8.58 6.81
C GLU A 55 -8.76 -7.88 7.86
N ILE A 56 -9.83 -7.19 7.44
CA ILE A 56 -10.79 -6.47 8.30
C ILE A 56 -12.23 -6.85 7.91
N PRO A 57 -12.64 -8.11 8.11
CA PRO A 57 -13.93 -8.60 7.61
C PRO A 57 -15.13 -8.00 8.34
N ASN A 58 -15.01 -7.65 9.62
CA ASN A 58 -16.14 -7.21 10.44
C ASN A 58 -16.08 -5.70 10.74
N PRO A 59 -17.23 -5.05 10.97
CA PRO A 59 -17.25 -3.71 11.54
C PRO A 59 -16.43 -3.61 12.83
N GLY A 60 -15.67 -2.54 12.98
CA GLY A 60 -14.73 -2.34 14.10
C GLY A 60 -13.36 -2.95 13.88
N ASP A 61 -13.18 -3.88 12.92
CA ASP A 61 -11.87 -4.41 12.59
C ASP A 61 -11.03 -3.32 11.91
N TYR A 62 -9.78 -3.17 12.36
CA TYR A 62 -8.86 -2.18 11.84
C TYR A 62 -7.44 -2.72 11.65
N LEU A 63 -6.70 -2.08 10.75
CA LEU A 63 -5.27 -2.22 10.53
C LEU A 63 -4.56 -0.93 10.91
N VAL A 64 -3.35 -1.06 11.44
CA VAL A 64 -2.43 0.07 11.64
C VAL A 64 -1.24 -0.12 10.72
N LYS A 65 -0.97 0.86 9.86
CA LYS A 65 0.16 0.82 8.94
C LYS A 65 1.09 2.00 9.20
N ARG A 66 2.33 1.67 9.56
CA ARG A 66 3.44 2.63 9.60
C ARG A 66 4.05 2.74 8.20
N LEU A 67 3.88 3.90 7.58
CA LEU A 67 4.43 4.22 6.27
C LEU A 67 5.73 4.97 6.47
N GLU A 68 6.84 4.24 6.68
CA GLU A 68 8.16 4.84 6.90
C GLU A 68 8.55 5.82 5.77
N ILE A 69 8.15 5.51 4.54
CA ILE A 69 8.45 6.34 3.38
C ILE A 69 7.78 7.72 3.40
N LEU A 70 6.65 7.84 4.10
CA LEU A 70 5.89 9.07 4.28
C LEU A 70 6.03 9.66 5.70
N ASN A 71 6.82 9.01 6.57
CA ASN A 71 6.93 9.36 7.99
C ASN A 71 5.57 9.49 8.69
N THR A 72 4.61 8.63 8.35
CA THR A 72 3.27 8.67 8.93
C THR A 72 2.81 7.30 9.40
N SER A 73 1.79 7.30 10.26
CA SER A 73 1.06 6.09 10.64
C SER A 73 -0.39 6.33 10.30
N ILE A 74 -1.03 5.33 9.71
CA ILE A 74 -2.45 5.38 9.39
C ILE A 74 -3.20 4.25 10.08
N ILE A 75 -4.49 4.47 10.29
CA ILE A 75 -5.47 3.48 10.67
C ILE A 75 -6.35 3.25 9.46
N VAL A 76 -6.60 1.99 9.09
CA VAL A 76 -7.61 1.60 8.12
C VAL A 76 -8.66 0.79 8.87
N VAL A 77 -9.91 1.24 8.88
CA VAL A 77 -10.96 0.67 9.72
C VAL A 77 -12.23 0.41 8.91
N ARG A 78 -12.92 -0.69 9.22
CA ARG A 78 -14.29 -0.92 8.73
C ARG A 78 -15.30 -0.32 9.70
N GLY A 79 -16.08 0.65 9.26
CA GLY A 79 -17.14 1.28 10.05
C GLY A 79 -18.33 0.35 10.30
N LYS A 80 -19.24 0.78 11.18
CA LYS A 80 -20.52 0.06 11.47
C LYS A 80 -21.42 -0.03 10.25
N ASP A 81 -21.27 0.92 9.33
CA ASP A 81 -21.92 0.96 8.02
C ASP A 81 -21.22 0.12 6.94
N SER A 82 -20.25 -0.71 7.35
CA SER A 82 -19.43 -1.57 6.48
C SER A 82 -18.51 -0.84 5.49
N GLN A 83 -18.49 0.50 5.50
CA GLN A 83 -17.56 1.31 4.70
C GLN A 83 -16.16 1.23 5.29
N ILE A 84 -15.14 1.17 4.43
CA ILE A 84 -13.74 1.21 4.85
C ILE A 84 -13.26 2.65 4.78
N ARG A 85 -12.63 3.11 5.85
CA ARG A 85 -12.07 4.47 5.97
C ARG A 85 -10.61 4.40 6.38
N ALA A 86 -9.86 5.44 6.06
CA ALA A 86 -8.50 5.61 6.55
C ALA A 86 -8.31 6.97 7.21
N PHE A 87 -7.51 6.98 8.27
CA PHE A 87 -7.17 8.19 9.02
C PHE A 87 -5.70 8.19 9.39
N HIS A 88 -5.09 9.36 9.53
CA HIS A 88 -3.81 9.47 10.22
C HIS A 88 -3.99 9.05 11.69
N ASN A 89 -3.11 8.18 12.18
CA ASN A 89 -3.10 7.69 13.55
C ASN A 89 -2.53 8.77 14.49
N VAL A 90 -3.25 9.87 14.64
CA VAL A 90 -2.78 11.06 15.34
C VAL A 90 -3.96 11.80 15.99
N CYS A 91 -3.91 11.91 17.31
CA CYS A 91 -4.87 12.69 18.08
C CYS A 91 -4.69 14.19 17.80
N GLN A 92 -5.79 14.87 17.48
CA GLN A 92 -5.81 16.31 17.21
C GLN A 92 -5.43 17.18 18.42
N HIS A 93 -5.41 16.62 19.64
CA HIS A 93 -5.02 17.38 20.82
C HIS A 93 -3.51 17.69 20.87
N ARG A 94 -2.66 16.66 20.89
CA ARG A 94 -1.18 16.81 21.03
C ARG A 94 -0.37 15.81 20.20
N GLY A 95 -0.97 15.24 19.17
CA GLY A 95 -0.24 14.40 18.22
C GLY A 95 0.09 12.99 18.70
N MET A 96 -0.44 12.54 19.84
CA MET A 96 -0.27 11.16 20.30
C MET A 96 -1.03 10.21 19.38
N GLN A 97 -0.48 9.02 19.11
CA GLN A 97 -1.21 7.97 18.40
C GLN A 97 -2.43 7.53 19.21
N VAL A 98 -3.53 7.21 18.53
CA VAL A 98 -4.79 6.81 19.18
C VAL A 98 -4.94 5.29 19.30
N THR A 99 -4.06 4.53 18.64
CA THR A 99 -3.94 3.07 18.84
C THR A 99 -2.80 2.74 19.79
N GLU A 100 -2.81 1.51 20.32
CA GLU A 100 -1.71 1.00 21.12
C GLU A 100 -0.38 0.94 20.35
N ALA A 101 0.73 1.18 21.04
CA ALA A 101 2.05 1.16 20.45
C ALA A 101 2.41 -0.24 19.94
N GLY A 102 2.82 -0.33 18.67
CA GLY A 102 3.18 -1.61 18.04
C GLY A 102 2.00 -2.47 17.59
N CYS A 103 0.76 -2.01 17.80
CA CYS A 103 -0.41 -2.64 17.22
C CYS A 103 -0.35 -2.56 15.68
N GLU A 104 -0.62 -3.68 15.01
CA GLU A 104 -0.73 -3.75 13.54
C GLU A 104 -2.17 -4.00 13.05
N LYS A 105 -3.01 -4.53 13.94
CA LYS A 105 -4.43 -4.81 13.71
C LYS A 105 -5.17 -5.00 15.03
N GLY A 106 -6.46 -4.78 15.02
CA GLY A 106 -7.31 -5.02 16.17
C GLY A 106 -8.78 -4.87 15.85
N HIS A 107 -9.59 -4.80 16.90
CA HIS A 107 -11.02 -4.53 16.83
C HIS A 107 -11.34 -3.42 17.83
N ALA A 108 -12.17 -2.45 17.45
CA ALA A 108 -12.54 -1.32 18.29
C ALA A 108 -13.96 -0.83 18.02
N GLU A 109 -14.61 -0.28 19.05
CA GLU A 109 -15.86 0.47 18.91
C GLU A 109 -15.62 1.98 18.71
N GLY A 110 -14.39 2.43 18.95
CA GLY A 110 -13.89 3.78 18.83
C GLY A 110 -12.42 3.84 19.28
N PHE A 111 -11.74 4.96 19.00
CA PHE A 111 -10.33 5.14 19.32
C PHE A 111 -10.16 6.10 20.50
N ILE A 112 -9.51 5.64 21.56
CA ILE A 112 -9.27 6.42 22.77
C ILE A 112 -7.80 6.81 22.82
N CYS A 113 -7.52 8.11 22.78
CA CYS A 113 -6.15 8.60 22.89
C CYS A 113 -5.58 8.30 24.29
N GLY A 114 -4.51 7.50 24.36
CA GLY A 114 -3.85 7.12 25.61
C GLY A 114 -3.22 8.26 26.42
N TYR A 115 -3.27 9.52 25.95
CA TYR A 115 -2.74 10.67 26.68
C TYR A 115 -3.80 11.37 27.54
N HIS A 116 -4.88 11.87 26.92
CA HIS A 116 -5.93 12.63 27.62
C HIS A 116 -7.34 12.06 27.37
N ALA A 117 -7.43 10.82 26.89
CA ALA A 117 -8.67 10.09 26.66
C ALA A 117 -9.70 10.83 25.78
N TRP A 118 -9.23 11.61 24.79
CA TRP A 118 -10.11 12.03 23.69
C TRP A 118 -10.57 10.81 22.92
N ILE A 119 -11.87 10.72 22.66
CA ILE A 119 -12.51 9.56 22.03
C ILE A 119 -12.98 9.95 20.64
N TYR A 120 -12.58 9.16 19.66
CA TYR A 120 -13.02 9.25 18.27
C TYR A 120 -13.88 8.04 17.94
N ASP A 121 -14.94 8.21 17.16
CA ASP A 121 -15.70 7.07 16.63
C ASP A 121 -14.99 6.41 15.41
N LEU A 122 -15.63 5.42 14.80
CA LEU A 122 -15.07 4.70 13.65
C LEU A 122 -15.16 5.49 12.35
N GLU A 123 -15.95 6.56 12.35
CA GLU A 123 -16.05 7.57 11.31
C GLU A 123 -14.99 8.67 11.48
N GLY A 124 -14.20 8.61 12.56
CA GLY A 124 -13.09 9.50 12.87
C GLY A 124 -13.50 10.74 13.66
N GLN A 125 -14.78 10.94 13.95
CA GLN A 125 -15.29 12.16 14.60
C GLN A 125 -14.94 12.16 16.09
N LEU A 126 -14.55 13.32 16.62
CA LEU A 126 -14.35 13.50 18.06
C LEU A 126 -15.71 13.48 18.76
N THR A 127 -15.99 12.41 19.51
CA THR A 127 -17.27 12.20 20.20
C THR A 127 -17.22 12.60 21.67
N HIS A 128 -16.05 12.50 22.31
CA HIS A 128 -15.91 12.81 23.72
C HIS A 128 -14.57 13.47 24.05
N VAL A 129 -14.64 14.51 24.89
CA VAL A 129 -13.49 15.23 25.46
C VAL A 129 -13.68 15.26 26.98
N PRO A 130 -12.85 14.53 27.74
CA PRO A 130 -12.91 14.60 29.20
C PRO A 130 -12.68 16.02 29.72
N GLY A 131 -13.52 16.48 30.65
CA GLY A 131 -13.40 17.81 31.25
C GLY A 131 -13.69 18.97 30.31
N LYS A 132 -14.44 18.75 29.21
CA LYS A 132 -14.83 19.79 28.24
C LYS A 132 -15.44 21.03 28.89
N GLU A 133 -16.15 20.87 30.00
CA GLU A 133 -16.78 21.93 30.79
C GLU A 133 -15.78 22.96 31.35
N TYR A 134 -14.51 22.58 31.53
CA TYR A 134 -13.45 23.48 31.96
C TYR A 134 -12.89 24.35 30.82
N PHE A 135 -13.33 24.12 29.57
CA PHE A 135 -12.87 24.81 28.37
C PHE A 135 -14.04 25.49 27.62
N PRO A 136 -14.80 26.41 28.26
CA PRO A 136 -16.01 26.99 27.68
C PRO A 136 -15.76 27.87 26.45
N ALA A 137 -14.52 28.35 26.25
CA ALA A 137 -14.14 29.16 25.10
C ALA A 137 -13.61 28.31 23.91
N THR A 138 -13.46 26.99 24.08
CA THR A 138 -12.93 26.12 23.04
C THR A 138 -14.06 25.52 22.22
N ASP A 139 -14.04 25.74 20.92
CA ASP A 139 -14.92 25.03 20.00
C ASP A 139 -14.31 23.67 19.63
N PHE A 140 -15.03 22.60 19.93
CA PHE A 140 -14.64 21.23 19.61
C PHE A 140 -15.42 20.68 18.39
N THR A 141 -16.29 21.50 17.80
CA THR A 141 -17.16 21.10 16.69
C THR A 141 -16.32 20.81 15.45
N GLY A 142 -16.62 19.70 14.78
CA GLY A 142 -15.95 19.32 13.52
C GLY A 142 -14.53 18.79 13.68
N LEU A 143 -14.01 18.65 14.90
CA LEU A 143 -12.73 17.98 15.13
C LEU A 143 -12.87 16.48 14.84
N GLN A 144 -11.91 15.95 14.09
CA GLN A 144 -11.88 14.56 13.66
C GLN A 144 -10.43 14.09 13.50
N LEU A 145 -10.23 12.77 13.48
CA LEU A 145 -8.98 12.21 12.98
C LEU A 145 -8.77 12.68 11.54
N PRO A 146 -7.57 13.14 11.16
CA PRO A 146 -7.33 13.61 9.80
C PRO A 146 -7.58 12.48 8.80
N PRO A 147 -8.52 12.64 7.85
CA PRO A 147 -8.84 11.61 6.89
C PRO A 147 -7.67 11.39 5.93
N VAL A 148 -7.53 10.17 5.45
CA VAL A 148 -6.58 9.77 4.41
C VAL A 148 -7.39 9.25 3.23
N THR A 149 -7.08 9.74 2.04
CA THR A 149 -7.75 9.32 0.81
C THR A 149 -7.52 7.83 0.60
N LEU A 150 -8.62 7.10 0.42
CA LEU A 150 -8.63 5.64 0.29
C LEU A 150 -9.52 5.24 -0.88
N ASP A 151 -9.12 4.17 -1.55
CA ASP A 151 -9.95 3.47 -2.52
C ASP A 151 -9.59 1.98 -2.52
N THR A 152 -10.47 1.16 -3.09
CA THR A 152 -10.28 -0.29 -3.16
C THR A 152 -10.34 -0.77 -4.60
N TRP A 153 -9.48 -1.73 -4.94
CA TRP A 153 -9.48 -2.38 -6.23
C TRP A 153 -9.29 -3.89 -6.04
N ASN A 154 -10.24 -4.71 -6.50
CA ASN A 154 -10.20 -6.18 -6.38
C ASN A 154 -9.80 -6.72 -4.99
N GLY A 155 -10.38 -6.15 -3.95
CA GLY A 155 -10.12 -6.55 -2.56
C GLY A 155 -8.79 -6.04 -1.97
N PHE A 156 -8.01 -5.28 -2.73
CA PHE A 156 -6.84 -4.57 -2.24
C PHE A 156 -7.21 -3.16 -1.80
N ILE A 157 -6.69 -2.74 -0.65
CA ILE A 157 -6.90 -1.40 -0.10
C ILE A 157 -5.71 -0.54 -0.47
N PHE A 158 -5.98 0.61 -1.09
CA PHE A 158 -4.97 1.61 -1.42
C PHE A 158 -5.27 2.93 -0.73
N ILE A 159 -4.21 3.66 -0.40
CA ILE A 159 -4.30 5.04 0.09
C ILE A 159 -3.51 5.99 -0.78
N ASN A 160 -3.90 7.25 -0.78
CA ASN A 160 -3.13 8.36 -1.31
C ASN A 160 -2.93 9.40 -0.21
N ASP A 161 -1.75 10.00 -0.15
CA ASP A 161 -1.44 11.02 0.85
C ASP A 161 -2.03 12.40 0.46
N GLN A 162 -2.35 12.60 -0.82
CA GLN A 162 -3.10 13.77 -1.25
C GLN A 162 -4.59 13.59 -0.97
N GLU A 163 -5.20 14.59 -0.35
CA GLU A 163 -6.66 14.66 -0.17
C GLU A 163 -7.39 14.55 -1.53
N ASN A 164 -6.88 15.24 -2.55
CA ASN A 164 -7.43 15.26 -3.90
C ASN A 164 -6.35 14.81 -4.91
N PRO A 165 -6.14 13.49 -5.10
CA PRO A 165 -5.14 12.99 -6.03
C PRO A 165 -5.54 13.31 -7.47
N LYS A 166 -4.55 13.58 -8.33
CA LYS A 166 -4.80 13.92 -9.74
C LYS A 166 -5.44 12.80 -10.54
N LEU A 167 -5.15 11.54 -10.18
CA LEU A 167 -5.69 10.34 -10.81
C LEU A 167 -6.40 9.53 -9.73
N GLY A 168 -7.62 9.09 -10.02
CA GLY A 168 -8.29 8.07 -9.21
C GLY A 168 -7.54 6.74 -9.26
N LEU A 169 -7.85 5.80 -8.36
CA LEU A 169 -7.11 4.53 -8.26
C LEU A 169 -7.16 3.73 -9.56
N GLU A 170 -8.35 3.60 -10.19
CA GLU A 170 -8.50 2.84 -11.44
C GLU A 170 -7.64 3.43 -12.57
N GLU A 171 -7.63 4.75 -12.72
CA GLU A 171 -6.82 5.44 -13.72
C GLU A 171 -5.32 5.30 -13.41
N TYR A 172 -4.94 5.39 -12.13
CA TYR A 172 -3.57 5.20 -11.68
C TYR A 172 -3.06 3.79 -11.97
N LEU A 173 -3.89 2.75 -11.77
CA LEU A 173 -3.54 1.36 -12.09
C LEU A 173 -3.47 1.12 -13.61
N GLY A 174 -4.18 1.92 -14.40
CA GLY A 174 -4.09 1.94 -15.85
C GLY A 174 -4.36 0.58 -16.51
N GLY A 175 -3.61 0.28 -17.58
CA GLY A 175 -3.78 -0.98 -18.32
C GLY A 175 -3.55 -2.23 -17.47
N LEU A 176 -2.57 -2.20 -16.55
CA LEU A 176 -2.26 -3.34 -15.69
C LEU A 176 -3.44 -3.68 -14.76
N GLY A 177 -4.09 -2.66 -14.19
CA GLY A 177 -5.31 -2.85 -13.39
C GLY A 177 -6.43 -3.48 -14.21
N LYS A 178 -6.56 -3.16 -15.50
CA LYS A 178 -7.57 -3.78 -16.36
C LYS A 178 -7.24 -5.23 -16.69
N ASP A 179 -5.99 -5.50 -17.05
CA ASP A 179 -5.51 -6.84 -17.41
C ASP A 179 -5.63 -7.83 -16.25
N LEU A 180 -5.36 -7.36 -15.02
CA LEU A 180 -5.51 -8.16 -13.80
C LEU A 180 -6.93 -8.12 -13.22
N GLY A 181 -7.83 -7.30 -13.79
CA GLY A 181 -9.17 -7.05 -13.28
C GLY A 181 -10.04 -8.31 -13.18
N ALA A 182 -9.89 -9.24 -14.12
CA ALA A 182 -10.67 -10.48 -14.17
C ALA A 182 -10.09 -11.61 -13.29
N TYR A 183 -8.96 -11.37 -12.62
CA TYR A 183 -8.33 -12.39 -11.80
C TYR A 183 -9.11 -12.56 -10.47
N PRO A 184 -9.42 -13.80 -10.04
CA PRO A 184 -10.34 -14.06 -8.94
C PRO A 184 -9.68 -13.90 -7.56
N PHE A 185 -9.22 -12.68 -7.25
CA PHE A 185 -8.51 -12.35 -6.00
C PHE A 185 -9.36 -12.54 -4.74
N GLU A 186 -10.68 -12.55 -4.86
CA GLU A 186 -11.64 -12.83 -3.79
C GLU A 186 -11.60 -14.28 -3.33
N ASN A 187 -11.17 -15.21 -4.20
CA ASN A 187 -11.04 -16.63 -3.85
C ASN A 187 -9.68 -16.93 -3.18
N PHE A 188 -8.81 -15.94 -3.04
CA PHE A 188 -7.48 -16.12 -2.49
C PHE A 188 -7.52 -15.98 -0.98
N ASN A 189 -6.98 -16.99 -0.30
CA ASN A 189 -6.82 -16.97 1.15
C ASN A 189 -5.38 -16.59 1.51
N HIS A 190 -5.22 -15.73 2.50
CA HIS A 190 -3.91 -15.39 3.03
C HIS A 190 -3.32 -16.59 3.81
N ILE A 191 -2.30 -17.23 3.23
CA ILE A 191 -1.64 -18.41 3.83
C ILE A 191 -0.51 -18.00 4.78
N ALA A 192 0.34 -17.07 4.34
CA ALA A 192 1.52 -16.66 5.09
C ALA A 192 1.96 -15.24 4.71
N ARG A 193 2.58 -14.56 5.69
CA ARG A 193 3.23 -13.26 5.50
C ARG A 193 4.68 -13.37 5.93
N TYR A 194 5.58 -12.94 5.05
CA TYR A 194 7.00 -12.81 5.36
C TYR A 194 7.36 -11.32 5.40
N ARG A 195 8.14 -10.93 6.41
CA ARG A 195 8.65 -9.57 6.55
C ARG A 195 10.15 -9.63 6.81
N ALA A 196 10.90 -8.84 6.06
CA ALA A 196 12.33 -8.68 6.25
C ALA A 196 12.68 -7.19 6.18
N LYS A 197 13.54 -6.75 7.10
CA LYS A 197 14.17 -5.43 7.00
C LYS A 197 15.47 -5.60 6.20
N VAL A 198 15.51 -5.00 5.02
CA VAL A 198 16.66 -5.07 4.12
C VAL A 198 17.33 -3.71 4.04
N ALA A 199 18.65 -3.67 4.21
CA ALA A 199 19.45 -2.44 4.18
C ALA A 199 19.81 -2.06 2.73
N VAL A 200 18.79 -1.82 1.91
CA VAL A 200 18.93 -1.42 0.51
C VAL A 200 17.95 -0.29 0.18
N ASN A 201 18.27 0.49 -0.86
CA ASN A 201 17.31 1.44 -1.40
C ASN A 201 16.10 0.70 -1.99
N TRP A 202 14.90 1.27 -1.86
CA TRP A 202 13.67 0.69 -2.38
C TRP A 202 13.74 0.40 -3.89
N LYS A 203 14.41 1.27 -4.66
CA LYS A 203 14.60 1.09 -6.12
C LYS A 203 15.41 -0.15 -6.43
N THR A 204 16.50 -0.40 -5.70
CA THR A 204 17.34 -1.59 -5.91
C THR A 204 16.54 -2.88 -5.72
N PHE A 205 15.61 -2.89 -4.75
CA PHE A 205 14.73 -4.03 -4.55
C PHE A 205 13.79 -4.22 -5.75
N ILE A 206 13.17 -3.14 -6.24
CA ILE A 206 12.31 -3.19 -7.43
C ILE A 206 13.08 -3.59 -8.70
N ASP A 207 14.29 -3.06 -8.91
CA ASP A 207 15.15 -3.36 -10.06
C ASP A 207 15.50 -4.86 -10.11
N ALA A 208 15.68 -5.50 -8.95
CA ALA A 208 15.96 -6.94 -8.86
C ALA A 208 14.81 -7.79 -9.45
N PHE A 209 13.55 -7.38 -9.29
CA PHE A 209 12.40 -8.08 -9.89
C PHE A 209 12.23 -7.82 -11.39
N HIS A 210 12.82 -6.73 -11.91
CA HIS A 210 12.80 -6.42 -13.34
C HIS A 210 13.95 -7.05 -14.12
N HIS A 211 14.91 -7.69 -13.43
CA HIS A 211 16.09 -8.28 -14.07
C HIS A 211 15.86 -9.74 -14.50
N LYS A 212 15.46 -9.94 -15.77
CA LYS A 212 15.19 -11.27 -16.35
C LYS A 212 16.40 -12.23 -16.37
N GLY A 213 17.63 -11.73 -16.32
CA GLY A 213 18.83 -12.51 -16.69
C GLY A 213 19.59 -13.24 -15.57
N LYS A 214 19.26 -13.05 -14.29
CA LYS A 214 20.07 -13.58 -13.17
C LYS A 214 19.33 -14.46 -12.16
N MET A 215 18.03 -14.66 -12.30
CA MET A 215 17.23 -15.45 -11.35
C MET A 215 17.78 -16.88 -11.20
N SER A 216 18.14 -17.52 -12.31
CA SER A 216 18.71 -18.87 -12.34
C SER A 216 20.07 -18.99 -11.63
N ARG A 217 20.85 -17.90 -11.55
CA ARG A 217 22.16 -17.89 -10.90
C ARG A 217 22.08 -17.50 -9.42
N LEU A 218 21.13 -16.65 -9.05
CA LEU A 218 20.95 -16.15 -7.69
C LEU A 218 20.08 -17.07 -6.82
N MET A 219 19.22 -17.87 -7.44
CA MET A 219 18.30 -18.79 -6.77
C MET A 219 18.42 -20.21 -7.34
N PRO A 220 19.59 -20.87 -7.23
CA PRO A 220 19.80 -22.20 -7.81
C PRO A 220 18.85 -23.28 -7.27
N GLN A 221 18.31 -23.09 -6.07
CA GLN A 221 17.33 -23.97 -5.43
C GLN A 221 15.90 -23.81 -5.97
N PHE A 222 15.63 -22.77 -6.75
CA PHE A 222 14.39 -22.59 -7.48
C PHE A 222 14.68 -22.90 -8.95
N PRO A 223 14.46 -24.13 -9.44
CA PRO A 223 14.68 -24.46 -10.84
C PRO A 223 13.69 -23.67 -11.70
N VAL A 224 14.10 -22.48 -12.12
CA VAL A 224 13.43 -21.75 -13.17
C VAL A 224 13.78 -22.49 -14.45
N HIS A 225 12.94 -23.43 -14.87
CA HIS A 225 12.95 -23.94 -16.22
C HIS A 225 12.57 -22.79 -17.15
N ILE A 226 13.56 -22.02 -17.59
CA ILE A 226 13.41 -21.11 -18.72
C ILE A 226 13.22 -22.02 -19.92
N VAL A 227 11.97 -22.27 -20.31
CA VAL A 227 11.67 -22.89 -21.60
C VAL A 227 12.04 -21.85 -22.65
N SER A 228 13.27 -21.91 -23.15
CA SER A 228 13.68 -21.17 -24.33
C SER A 228 13.06 -21.85 -25.54
N ASN A 229 11.84 -21.46 -25.89
CA ASN A 229 11.41 -21.64 -27.27
C ASN A 229 12.13 -20.59 -28.10
N GLU A 230 13.07 -21.03 -28.92
CA GLU A 230 13.97 -20.19 -29.74
C GLU A 230 13.25 -19.30 -30.78
N HIS A 231 11.93 -19.12 -30.70
CA HIS A 231 11.14 -18.38 -31.69
C HIS A 231 10.07 -17.41 -31.15
N CYS A 232 9.96 -17.15 -29.83
CA CYS A 232 8.95 -16.18 -29.37
C CYS A 232 9.33 -15.42 -28.08
N GLY A 233 9.48 -14.10 -28.19
CA GLY A 233 9.95 -13.18 -27.14
C GLY A 233 8.91 -12.73 -26.11
N LEU A 234 8.17 -13.65 -25.48
CA LEU A 234 7.28 -13.36 -24.34
C LEU A 234 7.41 -14.47 -23.28
N LEU A 235 7.93 -14.13 -22.10
CA LEU A 235 8.05 -15.05 -20.96
C LEU A 235 7.36 -14.43 -19.75
N GLY A 236 6.19 -14.98 -19.41
CA GLY A 236 5.63 -14.92 -18.08
C GLY A 236 6.25 -16.03 -17.23
N ALA A 237 6.65 -15.71 -16.00
CA ALA A 237 7.15 -16.70 -15.06
C ALA A 237 5.97 -17.45 -14.44
N ALA A 238 5.80 -18.74 -14.78
CA ALA A 238 4.95 -19.65 -14.02
C ALA A 238 5.83 -20.48 -13.08
N VAL A 239 5.65 -20.31 -11.77
CA VAL A 239 6.24 -21.21 -10.77
C VAL A 239 5.33 -22.43 -10.69
N ALA A 240 5.74 -23.55 -11.29
CA ALA A 240 5.08 -24.83 -11.07
C ALA A 240 5.49 -25.37 -9.69
N ALA A 241 4.55 -25.42 -8.75
CA ALA A 241 4.77 -26.13 -7.49
C ALA A 241 4.74 -27.65 -7.76
N SER A 242 5.91 -28.28 -7.79
CA SER A 242 6.00 -29.75 -7.73
C SER A 242 5.64 -30.21 -6.32
N ARG A 243 4.63 -31.07 -6.21
CA ARG A 243 4.24 -31.76 -4.97
C ARG A 243 5.43 -32.56 -4.41
N LEU A 244 5.68 -32.40 -3.11
CA LEU A 244 6.29 -33.40 -2.25
C LEU A 244 5.24 -33.81 -1.21
#